data_AF-A0A531KJA1-F1
#
_entry.id   AF-A0A531KJA1-F1
#
_cell.length_a   1.000
_cell.length_b   1.000
_cell.length_c   1.000
_cell.angle_alpha   90.00
_cell.angle_beta   90.00
_cell.angle_gamma   90.00
#
_symmetry.space_group_name_H-M   'P 1'
#
loop_
_entity.id
_entity.type
_entity.pdbx_description
1 polymer ?
#
loop_
_entity_poly.entity_id
_entity_poly.type
_entity_poly.pdbx_seq_one_letter_code
_entity_poly.pdbx_strand_id
1 'polypeptide(L)' 'VYFADPRAMPDGWREGLDRADDRIKARSVADFLAGMTDTYALKEHRRLFDHTPELS' A
#
# COMPACT_ATOMS: atom_id res chain seq x y z
N VAL A 1 -6.52 -1.99 -0.24
CA VAL A 1 -5.76 -1.64 0.98
C VAL A 1 -5.17 -0.24 0.87
N TYR A 2 -4.14 0.00 0.06
CA TYR A 2 -3.43 1.29 0.04
C TYR A 2 -4.26 2.56 -0.22
N PHE A 3 -5.29 2.49 -1.06
CA PHE A 3 -6.19 3.64 -1.28
C PHE A 3 -7.03 3.98 -0.05
N ALA A 4 -7.47 2.97 0.70
CA ALA A 4 -8.26 3.14 1.91
C ALA A 4 -7.38 3.46 3.13
N ASP A 5 -6.17 2.90 3.15
CA ASP A 5 -5.17 3.13 4.18
C ASP A 5 -3.80 3.44 3.54
N PRO A 6 -3.50 4.72 3.30
CA PRO A 6 -2.20 5.15 2.79
C PRO A 6 -1.04 4.77 3.71
N ARG A 7 -1.28 4.54 5.01
CA ARG A 7 -0.22 4.21 5.98
C ARG A 7 0.35 2.82 5.78
N ALA A 8 -0.40 1.96 5.11
CA ALA A 8 0.07 0.65 4.67
C ALA A 8 1.17 0.76 3.60
N MET A 9 1.28 1.89 2.87
CA MET A 9 2.36 2.10 1.90
C MET A 9 3.71 2.38 2.59
N PRO A 10 4.85 2.16 1.91
CA PRO A 10 6.17 2.56 2.41
C PRO A 10 6.26 4.06 2.69
N ASP A 11 7.10 4.47 3.64
CA ASP A 11 7.20 5.86 4.11
C ASP A 11 7.34 6.89 2.97
N GLY A 12 8.20 6.61 1.98
CA GLY A 12 8.41 7.52 0.85
C GLY A 12 7.21 7.67 -0.10
N TRP A 13 6.21 6.79 -0.03
CA TRP A 13 5.02 6.83 -0.88
C TRP A 13 3.78 7.34 -0.17
N ARG A 14 3.73 7.30 1.16
CA ARG A 14 2.55 7.72 1.95
C ARG A 14 2.56 9.18 2.37
N GLU A 15 3.70 9.86 2.27
CA GLU A 15 3.84 11.24 2.74
C GLU A 15 2.81 12.17 2.09
N GLY A 16 2.05 12.88 2.92
CA GLY A 16 1.00 13.81 2.46
C GLY A 16 -0.29 13.17 1.96
N LEU A 17 -0.35 11.86 1.72
CA LEU A 17 -1.55 11.20 1.16
C LEU A 17 -2.76 11.18 2.12
N ASP A 18 -2.52 11.22 3.43
CA ASP A 18 -3.59 11.31 4.45
C ASP A 18 -4.42 12.60 4.31
N ARG A 19 -3.84 13.66 3.73
CA ARG A 19 -4.49 14.97 3.54
C ARG A 19 -4.77 15.30 2.06
N ALA A 20 -4.38 14.41 1.15
CA ALA A 20 -4.53 14.63 -0.27
C ALA A 20 -5.96 14.30 -0.74
N ASP A 21 -6.43 15.02 -1.75
CA ASP A 21 -7.66 14.68 -2.46
C ASP A 21 -7.60 13.26 -3.04
N ASP A 22 -8.76 12.63 -3.16
CA ASP A 22 -8.87 11.24 -3.61
C ASP A 22 -8.30 11.02 -5.02
N ARG A 23 -8.34 12.02 -5.90
CA ARG A 23 -7.71 11.92 -7.22
C ARG A 23 -6.18 11.84 -7.14
N ILE A 24 -5.56 12.60 -6.24
CA ILE A 24 -4.11 12.57 -6.02
C ILE A 24 -3.74 11.24 -5.38
N LYS A 25 -4.47 10.84 -4.34
CA LYS A 25 -4.28 9.55 -3.66
C LYS A 25 -4.39 8.37 -4.62
N ALA A 26 -5.43 8.33 -5.46
CA ALA A 26 -5.62 7.28 -6.46
C ALA A 26 -4.46 7.22 -7.45
N ARG A 27 -3.98 8.38 -7.91
CA ARG A 27 -2.82 8.45 -8.81
C ARG A 27 -1.56 7.90 -8.13
N SER A 28 -1.22 8.38 -6.94
CA SER A 28 -0.03 7.93 -6.22
C SER A 28 -0.06 6.42 -5.90
N VAL A 29 -1.23 5.89 -5.53
CA VAL A 29 -1.41 4.45 -5.34
C VAL A 29 -1.24 3.68 -6.64
N ALA A 30 -1.79 4.18 -7.76
CA ALA A 30 -1.62 3.55 -9.06
C ALA A 30 -0.16 3.54 -9.53
N ASP A 31 0.55 4.66 -9.36
CA ASP A 31 1.96 4.78 -9.72
C ASP A 31 2.85 3.85 -8.86
N PHE A 32 2.54 3.75 -7.56
CA PHE A 32 3.20 2.80 -6.65
C PHE A 32 2.99 1.35 -7.11
N LEU A 33 1.74 0.96 -7.41
CA LEU A 33 1.41 -0.40 -7.87
C LEU A 33 2.05 -0.72 -9.23
N ALA A 34 2.06 0.24 -10.16
CA ALA A 34 2.66 0.06 -11.48
C ALA A 34 4.19 -0.04 -11.43
N GLY A 35 4.82 0.59 -10.43
CA GLY A 35 6.27 0.51 -10.20
C GLY A 35 6.74 -0.73 -9.44
N MET A 36 5.83 -1.58 -8.96
CA MET A 36 6.22 -2.80 -8.24
C MET A 36 6.82 -3.84 -9.19
N THR A 37 7.84 -4.54 -8.71
CA THR A 37 8.28 -5.80 -9.30
C THR A 37 7.43 -6.95 -8.77
N ASP A 38 7.31 -8.04 -9.53
CA ASP A 38 6.51 -9.21 -9.12
C ASP A 38 6.91 -9.75 -7.75
N THR A 39 8.22 -9.83 -7.48
CA THR A 39 8.76 -10.27 -6.18
C THR A 39 8.34 -9.34 -5.05
N TYR A 40 8.34 -8.03 -5.29
CA TYR A 40 7.94 -7.05 -4.29
C TYR A 40 6.43 -7.10 -4.04
N ALA A 41 5.61 -7.23 -5.09
CA ALA A 41 4.17 -7.37 -4.98
C ALA A 41 3.77 -8.62 -4.16
N LEU A 42 4.43 -9.76 -4.40
CA LEU A 42 4.23 -10.98 -3.61
C LEU A 42 4.58 -10.79 -2.13
N LYS A 43 5.68 -10.09 -1.84
CA LYS A 43 6.10 -9.79 -0.46
C LYS A 43 5.07 -8.90 0.25
N GLU A 44 4.63 -7.83 -0.41
CA GLU A 44 3.64 -6.92 0.15
C GLU A 44 2.27 -7.59 0.34
N HIS A 45 1.84 -8.43 -0.61
CA HIS A 45 0.64 -9.24 -0.45
C HIS A 45 0.72 -10.13 0.78
N ARG A 46 1.84 -10.84 0.98
CA ARG A 46 2.04 -11.66 2.19
C ARG A 46 1.99 -10.81 3.47
N ARG A 47 2.66 -9.66 3.48
CA ARG A 47 2.65 -8.76 4.65
C ARG A 47 1.24 -8.30 5.01
N LEU A 48 0.41 -7.99 4.01
CA LEU A 48 -0.91 -7.42 4.21
C LEU A 48 -2.00 -8.46 4.49
N PHE A 49 -1.86 -9.68 3.97
CA PHE A 49 -2.94 -10.67 3.95
C PHE A 49 -2.58 -12.03 4.57
N ASP A 50 -1.29 -12.38 4.70
CA ASP A 50 -0.86 -13.66 5.29
C ASP A 50 -0.59 -13.60 6.80
N HIS A 51 -0.88 -12.48 7.46
CA HIS A 51 -1.00 -12.47 8.93
C HIS A 51 -2.29 -13.19 9.34
N THR A 52 -2.24 -14.52 9.29
CA THR A 52 -3.18 -15.36 10.04
C THR A 52 -2.90 -15.12 11.51
N PRO A 53 -3.86 -14.61 12.31
CA PRO A 53 -3.65 -14.52 13.75
C PRO A 53 -3.43 -15.94 14.28
N GLU A 54 -2.32 -16.17 14.98
CA GLU A 54 -2.18 -17.36 15.82
C GLU A 54 -3.28 -17.27 16.88
N LEU A 55 -4.36 -18.02 16.69
CA LEU A 55 -5.35 -18.26 17.72
C LEU A 55 -4.69 -19.14 18.78
N SER A 56 -4.05 -18.51 19.76
CA SER A 56 -3.74 -19.11 21.06
C SER A 56 -4.95 -19.08 21.98
#